data_AF-A0A0N5BQ65-F1
#
_entry.id   AF-A0A0N5BQ65-F1
#
_cell.length_a   1.000
_cell.length_b   1.000
_cell.length_c   1.000
_cell.angle_alpha   90.00
_cell.angle_beta   90.00
_cell.angle_gamma   90.00
#
_symmetry.space_group_name_H-M   'P 1'
#
loop_
_entity.id
_entity.type
_entity.pdbx_description
1 polymer ?
#
loop_
_entity_poly.entity_id
_entity_poly.type
_entity_poly.pdbx_seq_one_letter_code
_entity_poly.pdbx_strand_id
1 'polypeptide(L)'
;MEKRRTLSILLSFVFYSKVFSSILLTLSSSSSNQIYSTDCGNAQTEWLEWSSWGQCTDSCGSCGIHMRTRICLTTNSTCSCPGSGTQLDYCNLNVCLYPRQTCCYNKVARSFEGKFTCLSSQNG
;
A
#
# COMPACT_ATOMS: atom_id res chain seq x y z
N MET A 1 -12.89 1.05 64.34
CA MET A 1 -12.85 -0.38 63.96
C MET A 1 -12.40 -0.45 62.52
N GLU A 2 -11.09 -0.60 62.33
CA GLU A 2 -10.47 -1.91 62.08
C GLU A 2 -10.54 -2.24 60.57
N LYS A 3 -9.59 -1.74 59.77
CA LYS A 3 -8.27 -2.36 59.56
C LYS A 3 -8.41 -3.79 59.00
N ARG A 4 -8.89 -3.92 57.76
CA ARG A 4 -8.88 -5.21 57.01
C ARG A 4 -9.09 -5.08 55.48
N ARG A 5 -8.53 -4.06 54.82
CA ARG A 5 -8.64 -3.91 53.35
C ARG A 5 -7.33 -3.59 52.60
N THR A 6 -6.17 -3.67 53.24
CA THR A 6 -4.87 -3.33 52.61
C THR A 6 -3.95 -4.54 52.38
N LEU A 7 -4.29 -5.75 52.85
CA LEU A 7 -3.44 -6.93 52.70
C LEU A 7 -3.69 -7.74 51.40
N SER A 8 -4.83 -7.54 50.72
CA SER A 8 -5.15 -8.25 49.46
C SER A 8 -4.62 -7.55 48.21
N ILE A 9 -4.20 -6.28 48.29
CA ILE A 9 -3.69 -5.54 47.12
C ILE A 9 -2.17 -5.67 47.02
N LEU A 10 -1.45 -5.76 48.15
CA LEU A 10 0.01 -5.90 48.16
C LEU A 10 0.49 -7.29 47.71
N LEU A 11 -0.32 -8.35 47.85
CA LEU A 11 0.02 -9.68 47.33
C LEU A 11 -0.10 -9.75 45.80
N SER A 12 -1.06 -9.03 45.20
CA SER A 12 -1.21 -8.95 43.74
C SER A 12 -0.01 -8.31 43.04
N PHE A 13 0.63 -7.33 43.68
CA PHE A 13 1.84 -6.66 43.14
C PHE A 13 3.12 -7.49 43.31
N VAL A 14 3.24 -8.27 44.40
CA VAL A 14 4.43 -9.12 44.62
C VAL A 14 4.39 -10.38 43.74
N PHE A 15 3.21 -10.90 43.39
CA PHE A 15 3.08 -11.93 42.36
C PHE A 15 3.37 -11.38 40.95
N TYR A 16 2.92 -10.16 40.63
CA TYR A 16 3.24 -9.52 39.36
C TYR A 16 4.75 -9.28 39.19
N SER A 17 5.45 -8.86 40.26
CA SER A 17 6.89 -8.60 40.22
C SER A 17 7.78 -9.87 40.20
N LYS A 18 7.31 -11.01 40.71
CA LYS A 18 8.07 -12.27 40.67
C LYS A 18 7.77 -13.17 39.47
N VAL A 19 6.67 -12.94 38.74
CA VAL A 19 6.43 -13.56 37.43
C VAL A 19 7.20 -12.82 36.32
N PHE A 20 7.57 -11.56 36.53
CA PHE A 20 8.33 -10.76 35.57
C PHE A 20 9.86 -10.95 35.62
N SER A 21 10.40 -11.69 36.60
CA SER A 21 11.86 -11.88 36.75
C SER A 21 12.36 -13.27 36.31
N SER A 22 11.52 -14.10 35.71
CA SER A 22 11.88 -15.47 35.28
C SER A 22 11.52 -15.78 33.82
N ILE A 23 11.07 -14.79 33.04
CA ILE A 23 10.88 -14.91 31.59
C ILE A 23 11.91 -13.98 30.91
N LEU A 24 13.16 -14.16 31.28
CA LEU A 24 14.31 -13.85 30.43
C LEU A 24 15.05 -15.17 30.24
N LEU A 25 15.53 -15.41 29.01
CA LEU A 25 16.12 -16.65 28.47
C LEU A 25 15.03 -17.60 27.96
N THR A 26 14.61 -17.56 26.69
CA THR A 26 15.45 -17.59 25.50
C THR A 26 14.86 -16.73 24.38
N LEU A 27 15.47 -15.57 24.12
CA LEU A 27 15.58 -15.08 22.74
C LEU A 27 16.53 -16.07 22.04
N SER A 28 16.04 -17.22 21.62
CA SER A 28 16.68 -17.88 20.50
C SER A 28 16.35 -16.97 19.31
N SER A 29 17.25 -16.03 19.04
CA SER A 29 17.46 -15.56 17.70
C SER A 29 17.80 -16.79 16.86
N SER A 30 16.79 -17.53 16.43
CA SER A 30 16.90 -18.19 15.14
C SER A 30 16.95 -17.03 14.16
N SER A 31 18.15 -16.48 13.99
CA SER A 31 18.59 -16.06 12.66
C SER A 31 18.34 -17.28 11.80
N SER A 32 17.13 -17.38 11.26
CA SER A 32 16.90 -18.15 10.06
C SER A 32 18.06 -17.73 9.17
N ASN A 33 18.93 -18.69 8.85
CA ASN A 33 19.91 -18.54 7.79
C ASN A 33 19.09 -18.30 6.51
N GLN A 34 18.66 -17.06 6.34
CA GLN A 34 18.09 -16.55 5.12
C GLN A 34 19.30 -16.34 4.21
N ILE A 35 19.79 -17.44 3.62
CA ILE A 35 20.52 -17.32 2.35
C ILE A 35 19.44 -17.00 1.31
N TYR A 36 18.95 -15.77 1.36
CA TYR A 36 18.40 -15.09 0.20
C TYR A 36 19.32 -13.92 -0.05
N SER A 37 20.53 -14.22 -0.52
CA SER A 37 21.42 -13.17 -1.03
C SER A 37 20.93 -12.76 -2.43
N THR A 38 19.82 -12.03 -2.50
CA THR A 38 19.65 -11.05 -3.58
C THR A 38 20.41 -9.79 -3.17
N ASP A 39 21.74 -9.93 -3.05
CA ASP A 39 22.60 -8.77 -2.99
C ASP A 39 22.79 -8.27 -4.43
N CYS A 40 21.97 -7.28 -4.79
CA CYS A 40 22.15 -6.52 -6.03
C CYS A 40 23.21 -5.43 -5.88
N GLY A 41 24.09 -5.52 -4.88
CA GLY A 41 25.05 -4.48 -4.49
C GLY A 41 26.00 -4.02 -5.60
N ASN A 42 26.16 -4.80 -6.67
CA ASN A 42 26.91 -4.39 -7.87
C ASN A 42 26.12 -4.56 -9.19
N ALA A 43 24.82 -4.87 -9.12
CA ALA A 43 24.01 -4.97 -10.32
C ALA A 43 23.55 -3.56 -10.72
N GLN A 44 24.00 -3.07 -11.88
CA GLN A 44 23.40 -1.90 -12.49
C GLN A 44 21.98 -2.25 -12.94
N THR A 45 21.00 -1.49 -12.46
CA THR A 45 19.59 -1.59 -12.86
C THR A 45 19.09 -0.22 -13.31
N GLU A 46 18.36 -0.17 -14.41
CA GLU A 46 17.82 1.07 -14.96
C GLU A 46 16.44 0.83 -15.54
N TRP A 47 15.49 1.71 -15.20
CA TRP A 47 14.19 1.70 -15.85
C TRP A 47 14.29 2.36 -17.21
N LEU A 48 13.82 1.68 -18.25
CA LEU A 48 13.50 2.34 -19.50
C LEU A 48 12.31 3.29 -19.32
N GLU A 49 12.17 4.18 -20.30
CA GLU A 49 11.00 5.03 -20.42
C GLU A 49 9.71 4.21 -20.39
N TRP A 50 8.68 4.83 -19.81
CA TRP A 50 7.35 4.26 -19.84
C TRP A 50 6.87 4.15 -21.28
N SER A 51 6.17 3.05 -21.58
CA SER A 51 5.37 2.97 -22.78
C SER A 51 4.32 4.08 -22.80
N SER A 52 3.80 4.35 -23.99
CA SER A 52 2.53 5.06 -24.08
C SER A 52 1.46 4.33 -23.27
N TRP A 53 0.48 5.10 -22.80
CA TRP A 53 -0.72 4.53 -22.23
C TRP A 53 -1.46 3.70 -23.27
N GLY A 54 -1.91 2.53 -22.85
CA GLY A 54 -2.84 1.72 -23.61
C GLY A 54 -4.21 2.40 -23.75
N GLN A 55 -5.06 1.79 -24.56
CA GLN A 55 -6.43 2.26 -24.73
C GLN A 55 -7.21 2.15 -23.40
N CYS A 56 -8.09 3.12 -23.19
CA CYS A 56 -9.00 3.09 -22.06
C CYS A 56 -10.04 1.98 -22.28
N THR A 57 -10.36 1.22 -21.23
CA THR A 57 -11.37 0.15 -21.29
C THR A 57 -12.81 0.66 -21.39
N ASP A 58 -13.03 1.96 -21.24
CA ASP A 58 -14.34 2.61 -21.35
C ASP A 58 -14.16 4.02 -21.91
N SER A 59 -15.23 4.69 -22.31
CA SER A 59 -15.19 5.97 -23.03
C SER A 59 -15.68 7.19 -22.23
N CYS A 60 -16.23 6.99 -21.03
CA CYS A 60 -16.74 8.08 -20.19
C CYS A 60 -16.81 7.69 -18.70
N GLY A 61 -17.20 8.66 -17.87
CA GLY A 61 -17.56 8.52 -16.47
C GLY A 61 -16.40 8.17 -15.55
N SER A 62 -15.16 8.26 -16.04
CA SER A 62 -14.01 7.65 -15.38
C SER A 62 -14.22 6.15 -15.07
N CYS A 63 -15.04 5.47 -15.86
CA CYS A 63 -15.42 4.06 -15.67
C CYS A 63 -14.38 3.08 -16.25
N GLY A 64 -13.47 3.58 -17.08
CA GLY A 64 -12.40 2.82 -17.68
C GLY A 64 -11.07 3.01 -16.96
N ILE A 65 -10.20 2.02 -17.16
CA ILE A 65 -8.78 2.09 -16.78
C ILE A 65 -7.92 1.96 -18.03
N HIS A 66 -6.71 2.48 -17.97
CA HIS A 66 -5.68 2.28 -18.97
C HIS A 66 -4.39 1.87 -18.28
N MET A 67 -3.55 1.14 -19.02
CA MET A 67 -2.33 0.56 -18.51
C MET A 67 -1.13 1.04 -19.30
N ARG A 68 -0.01 1.26 -18.63
CA ARG A 68 1.30 1.39 -19.28
C ARG A 68 2.32 0.54 -18.58
N THR A 69 3.38 0.20 -19.29
CA THR A 69 4.46 -0.65 -18.80
C THR A 69 5.82 -0.03 -19.08
N ARG A 70 6.82 -0.38 -18.30
CA ARG A 70 8.23 -0.06 -18.55
C ARG A 70 9.07 -1.30 -18.33
N ILE A 71 10.23 -1.33 -18.97
CA ILE A 71 11.14 -2.47 -18.90
C ILE A 71 12.29 -2.10 -17.96
N CYS A 72 12.66 -3.01 -17.08
CA CYS A 72 13.87 -2.88 -16.27
C CYS A 72 15.04 -3.50 -17.03
N LEU A 73 16.08 -2.70 -17.31
CA LEU A 73 17.37 -3.20 -17.71
C LEU A 73 18.17 -3.56 -16.48
N THR A 74 18.84 -4.71 -16.52
CA THR A 74 19.75 -5.12 -15.47
C THR A 74 20.93 -5.90 -16.03
N THR A 75 22.09 -5.72 -15.40
CA THR A 75 23.30 -6.50 -15.67
C THR A 75 23.28 -7.88 -14.99
N ASN A 76 22.35 -8.11 -14.07
CA ASN A 76 22.18 -9.38 -13.37
C ASN A 76 20.72 -9.84 -13.43
N SER A 77 20.44 -10.98 -14.05
CA SER A 77 19.09 -11.53 -14.23
C SER A 77 18.39 -11.89 -12.92
N THR A 78 19.10 -12.03 -11.80
CA THR A 78 18.50 -12.25 -10.48
C THR A 78 18.09 -10.94 -9.79
N CYS A 79 18.42 -9.79 -10.39
CA CYS A 79 18.11 -8.46 -9.89
C CYS A 79 16.98 -7.80 -10.67
N SER A 80 16.31 -6.85 -10.04
CA SER A 80 15.22 -6.09 -10.66
C SER A 80 15.22 -4.66 -10.16
N CYS A 81 14.72 -3.76 -10.98
CA CYS A 81 14.65 -2.35 -10.66
C CYS A 81 13.61 -2.14 -9.53
N PRO A 82 13.85 -1.20 -8.61
CA PRO A 82 12.89 -0.93 -7.54
C PRO A 82 11.58 -0.35 -8.10
N GLY A 83 10.45 -0.86 -7.59
CA GLY A 83 9.10 -0.43 -7.94
C GLY A 83 8.43 -1.29 -9.01
N SER A 84 7.22 -0.89 -9.42
CA SER A 84 6.42 -1.64 -10.40
C SER A 84 6.87 -1.33 -11.84
N GLY A 85 6.87 -2.37 -12.68
CA GLY A 85 6.99 -2.24 -14.14
C GLY A 85 5.67 -1.94 -14.84
N THR A 86 4.55 -1.94 -14.11
CA THR A 86 3.20 -1.71 -14.63
C THR A 86 2.50 -0.63 -13.83
N GLN A 87 1.78 0.25 -14.53
CA GLN A 87 0.95 1.27 -13.93
C GLN A 87 -0.46 1.24 -14.53
N LEU A 88 -1.47 1.40 -13.67
CA LEU A 88 -2.87 1.56 -14.02
C LEU A 88 -3.34 2.94 -13.58
N ASP A 89 -4.20 3.56 -14.38
CA ASP A 89 -4.88 4.80 -14.02
C ASP A 89 -6.31 4.83 -14.60
N TYR A 90 -7.15 5.71 -14.08
CA TYR A 90 -8.50 5.93 -14.58
C TYR A 90 -8.49 6.95 -15.72
N CYS A 91 -9.24 6.66 -16.79
CA CYS A 91 -9.26 7.47 -18.00
C CYS A 91 -10.68 7.89 -18.39
N ASN A 92 -10.76 8.79 -19.37
CA ASN A 92 -12.02 9.31 -19.92
C ASN A 92 -12.94 9.88 -18.83
N LEU A 93 -12.43 10.95 -18.20
CA LEU A 93 -13.06 11.59 -17.05
C LEU A 93 -14.37 12.33 -17.38
N ASN A 94 -14.63 12.64 -18.66
CA ASN A 94 -15.89 13.26 -19.06
C ASN A 94 -17.08 12.42 -18.61
N VAL A 95 -18.12 13.04 -18.08
CA VAL A 95 -19.30 12.34 -17.57
C VAL A 95 -19.96 11.44 -18.62
N CYS A 96 -20.47 10.28 -18.20
CA CYS A 96 -21.41 9.53 -19.03
C CYS A 96 -22.80 10.16 -18.98
N LEU A 97 -23.54 10.04 -20.08
CA LEU A 97 -24.94 10.43 -20.16
C LEU A 97 -25.86 9.24 -19.83
N TYR A 98 -27.11 9.55 -19.47
CA TYR A 98 -28.17 8.55 -19.31
C TYR A 98 -28.24 7.64 -20.55
N PRO A 99 -28.40 6.31 -20.41
CA PRO A 99 -28.79 5.56 -19.19
C PRO A 99 -27.64 5.10 -18.30
N ARG A 100 -26.39 5.46 -18.61
CA ARG A 100 -25.22 5.01 -17.86
C ARG A 100 -25.05 5.83 -16.58
N GLN A 101 -24.37 5.25 -15.59
CA GLN A 101 -23.95 5.97 -14.40
C GLN A 101 -23.01 7.12 -14.79
N THR A 102 -23.28 8.33 -14.30
CA THR A 102 -22.55 9.55 -14.67
C THR A 102 -21.06 9.46 -14.37
N CYS A 103 -20.69 8.93 -13.19
CA CYS A 103 -19.31 8.73 -12.74
C CYS A 103 -19.15 7.42 -11.97
N CYS A 104 -18.09 6.66 -12.21
CA CYS A 104 -17.77 5.39 -11.54
C CYS A 104 -16.73 5.54 -10.40
N TYR A 105 -16.52 4.46 -9.63
CA TYR A 105 -15.46 4.32 -8.62
C TYR A 105 -15.35 5.48 -7.62
N ASN A 106 -16.48 5.87 -7.01
CA ASN A 106 -16.58 6.93 -6.00
C ASN A 106 -16.12 8.33 -6.47
N LYS A 107 -16.13 8.57 -7.78
CA LYS A 107 -15.94 9.90 -8.36
C LYS A 107 -17.27 10.62 -8.48
N VAL A 108 -17.22 11.94 -8.37
CA VAL A 108 -18.38 12.82 -8.46
C VAL A 108 -18.22 13.76 -9.64
N ALA A 109 -19.34 14.07 -10.31
CA ALA A 109 -19.34 15.04 -11.40
C ALA A 109 -19.07 16.44 -10.82
N ARG A 110 -18.00 17.08 -11.27
CA ARG A 110 -17.62 18.45 -10.92
C ARG A 110 -17.30 19.25 -12.18
N SER A 111 -17.50 20.56 -12.11
CA SER A 111 -17.13 21.46 -13.20
C SER A 111 -15.61 21.66 -13.22
N PHE A 112 -14.98 21.36 -14.35
CA PHE A 112 -13.56 21.60 -14.61
C PHE A 112 -13.43 22.11 -16.05
N GLU A 113 -12.77 23.25 -16.24
CA GLU A 113 -12.61 23.91 -17.55
C GLU A 113 -13.93 24.07 -18.35
N GLY A 114 -15.02 24.40 -17.65
CA GLY A 114 -16.33 24.60 -18.26
C GLY A 114 -17.04 23.31 -18.71
N LYS A 115 -16.53 22.14 -18.34
CA LYS A 115 -17.15 20.83 -18.60
C LYS A 115 -17.37 20.06 -17.30
N PHE A 116 -18.38 19.18 -17.30
CA PHE A 116 -18.56 18.24 -16.20
C PHE A 116 -17.62 17.05 -16.36
N THR A 117 -16.78 16.82 -15.35
CA THR A 117 -15.80 15.74 -15.32
C THR A 117 -15.86 14.99 -13.98
N CYS A 118 -15.51 13.72 -13.99
CA CYS A 118 -15.56 12.83 -12.84
C CYS A 118 -14.27 12.93 -12.03
N LEU A 119 -14.34 13.62 -10.89
CA LEU A 119 -13.21 13.84 -10.00
C LEU A 119 -13.44 13.15 -8.65
N SER A 120 -12.37 12.68 -8.01
CA SER A 120 -12.43 12.08 -6.66
C SER A 120 -12.99 13.09 -5.67
N SER A 121 -13.82 12.71 -4.71
CA SER A 121 -14.55 13.63 -3.81
C SER A 121 -13.71 14.44 -2.79
N GLN A 122 -12.42 14.71 -3.06
CA GLN A 122 -11.55 15.52 -2.19
C GLN A 122 -12.23 16.86 -1.87
N ASN A 123 -12.56 17.02 -0.59
CA ASN A 123 -13.05 18.26 0.02
C ASN A 123 -12.09 19.41 -0.33
N GLY A 124 -12.64 20.41 -1.01
CA GLY A 124 -12.10 21.77 -1.07
C GLY A 124 -13.26 22.69 -0.75
#